data_AF-A0A921L6K3-F1
#
_entry.id   AF-A0A921L6K3-F1
#
_cell.length_a   1.000
_cell.length_b   1.000
_cell.length_c   1.000
_cell.angle_alpha   90.00
_cell.angle_beta   90.00
_cell.angle_gamma   90.00
#
_symmetry.space_group_name_H-M   'P 1'
#
loop_
_entity.id
_entity.type
_entity.pdbx_description
1 polymer ?
#
loop_
_entity_poly.entity_id
_entity_poly.type
_entity_poly.pdbx_seq_one_letter_code
_entity_poly.pdbx_strand_id
1 'polypeptide(L)'
;MKYVIPILSLIISVIALAVALPRPNNLGFDYLGVIVALISIATALAVGFQIWNALSLEGRVQKMYERIRTENDKVVSELKAKNKADLQKNNAIIMHSVGYLVLSIEAQHAIYRNQYSKAFVYYFSSMEHLINLNNLGINHENKLKNQVITLLQNYDFTLREEDAKKIINIIINSKDGELVNLVPKIYSIVESV
;
A
#
# COMPACT_ATOMS: atom_id res chain seq x y z
N MET A 1 -9.36 -40.25 12.17
CA MET A 1 -9.61 -41.29 11.12
C MET A 1 -8.91 -42.62 11.37
N LYS A 2 -8.12 -42.83 12.45
CA LYS A 2 -7.36 -44.08 12.66
C LYS A 2 -8.20 -45.34 12.97
N TYR A 3 -9.45 -45.19 13.41
CA TYR A 3 -10.26 -46.31 13.90
C TYR A 3 -11.48 -46.67 13.02
N VAL A 4 -11.74 -45.91 11.96
CA VAL A 4 -12.91 -46.16 11.08
C VAL A 4 -12.74 -47.48 10.32
N ILE A 5 -11.54 -47.73 9.81
CA ILE A 5 -11.19 -48.93 9.04
C ILE A 5 -11.32 -50.23 9.89
N PRO A 6 -10.75 -50.31 11.11
CA PRO A 6 -10.89 -51.53 11.93
C PRO A 6 -12.33 -51.77 12.41
N ILE A 7 -13.12 -50.73 12.66
CA ILE A 7 -14.54 -50.88 13.02
C ILE A 7 -15.34 -51.45 11.84
N LEU A 8 -15.10 -50.95 10.63
CA LEU A 8 -15.76 -51.48 9.43
C LEU A 8 -15.40 -52.94 9.17
N SER A 9 -14.12 -53.28 9.35
CA SER A 9 -13.60 -54.64 9.17
C SER A 9 -14.22 -55.64 10.15
N LEU A 10 -14.40 -55.23 11.41
CA LEU A 10 -15.07 -56.04 12.44
C LEU A 10 -16.53 -56.35 12.07
N ILE A 11 -17.28 -55.35 11.59
CA ILE A 11 -18.69 -55.50 11.21
C ILE A 11 -18.83 -56.47 10.03
N ILE A 12 -17.98 -56.33 9.00
CA ILE A 12 -17.98 -57.21 7.82
C ILE A 12 -17.61 -58.65 8.22
N SER A 13 -16.66 -58.82 9.13
CA SER A 13 -16.26 -60.14 9.64
C SER A 13 -17.40 -60.85 10.37
N VAL A 14 -18.15 -60.14 11.22
CA VAL A 14 -19.31 -60.68 11.94
C VAL A 14 -20.44 -61.07 10.98
N ILE A 15 -20.71 -60.25 9.96
CA ILE A 15 -21.72 -60.55 8.94
C ILE A 15 -21.32 -61.78 8.11
N ALA A 16 -20.05 -61.85 7.69
CA ALA A 16 -19.54 -63.00 6.94
C ALA A 16 -19.63 -64.30 7.75
N LEU A 17 -19.31 -64.24 9.06
CA LEU A 17 -19.42 -65.39 9.96
C LEU A 17 -20.88 -65.83 10.16
N ALA A 18 -21.80 -64.86 10.30
CA ALA A 18 -23.22 -65.14 10.41
C ALA A 18 -23.78 -65.81 9.14
N VAL A 19 -23.30 -65.43 7.96
CA VAL A 19 -23.73 -66.01 6.66
C VAL A 19 -23.11 -67.40 6.41
N ALA A 20 -21.89 -67.66 6.88
CA ALA A 20 -21.15 -68.89 6.58
C ALA A 20 -21.56 -70.15 7.38
N LEU A 21 -22.33 -70.02 8.46
CA LEU A 21 -22.78 -71.16 9.29
C LEU A 21 -23.93 -71.94 8.60
N PRO A 22 -23.86 -73.28 8.45
CA PRO A 22 -24.89 -74.10 7.79
C PRO A 22 -26.19 -74.15 8.60
N ARG A 23 -27.35 -73.99 7.95
CA ARG A 23 -28.64 -73.73 8.63
C ARG A 23 -29.74 -74.74 8.30
N PRO A 24 -30.50 -75.24 9.30
CA PRO A 24 -31.76 -75.95 9.09
C PRO A 24 -32.86 -74.99 8.62
N ASN A 25 -33.81 -75.51 7.82
CA ASN A 25 -34.77 -74.75 7.01
C ASN A 25 -35.95 -74.12 7.81
N ASN A 26 -35.71 -73.67 9.04
CA ASN A 26 -36.70 -73.01 9.88
C ASN A 26 -36.20 -71.58 10.16
N LEU A 27 -36.43 -70.66 9.23
CA LEU A 27 -36.12 -69.23 9.41
C LEU A 27 -37.14 -68.64 10.40
N GLY A 28 -36.91 -68.92 11.68
CA GLY A 28 -37.64 -68.34 12.79
C GLY A 28 -37.30 -66.87 12.97
N PHE A 29 -38.25 -66.16 13.59
CA PHE A 29 -38.26 -64.74 13.97
C PHE A 29 -36.90 -64.23 14.52
N ASP A 30 -36.14 -65.10 15.19
CA ASP A 30 -34.84 -64.81 15.82
C ASP A 30 -33.74 -64.36 14.85
N TYR A 31 -33.65 -64.93 13.64
CA TYR A 31 -32.62 -64.53 12.67
C TYR A 31 -32.86 -63.14 12.10
N LEU A 32 -34.14 -62.83 11.85
CA LEU A 32 -34.56 -61.51 11.41
C LEU A 32 -34.31 -60.47 12.50
N GLY A 33 -34.50 -60.84 13.77
CA GLY A 33 -34.15 -60.01 14.93
C GLY A 33 -32.66 -59.65 14.99
N VAL A 34 -31.75 -60.60 14.76
CA VAL A 34 -30.29 -60.35 14.76
C VAL A 34 -29.88 -59.41 13.63
N ILE A 35 -30.42 -59.60 12.41
CA ILE A 35 -30.16 -58.69 11.28
C ILE A 35 -30.66 -57.28 11.60
N VAL A 36 -31.89 -57.16 12.10
CA VAL A 36 -32.49 -55.87 12.45
C VAL A 36 -31.68 -55.18 13.55
N ALA A 37 -31.18 -55.92 14.54
CA ALA A 37 -30.32 -55.37 15.59
C ALA A 37 -29.00 -54.81 15.03
N LEU A 38 -28.31 -55.55 14.16
CA LEU A 38 -27.06 -55.11 13.54
C LEU A 38 -27.26 -53.89 12.64
N ILE A 39 -28.31 -53.89 11.81
CA ILE A 39 -28.64 -52.75 10.94
C ILE A 39 -29.00 -51.53 11.81
N SER A 40 -29.76 -51.70 12.88
CA SER A 40 -30.14 -50.60 13.78
C SER A 40 -28.92 -49.94 14.43
N ILE A 41 -27.93 -50.73 14.87
CA ILE A 41 -26.67 -50.22 15.42
C ILE A 41 -25.86 -49.48 14.36
N ALA A 42 -25.74 -50.03 13.15
CA ALA A 42 -25.04 -49.40 12.04
C ALA A 42 -25.69 -48.06 11.64
N THR A 43 -27.03 -48.03 11.56
CA THR A 43 -27.79 -46.82 11.26
C THR A 43 -27.63 -45.78 12.38
N ALA A 44 -27.68 -46.18 13.65
CA ALA A 44 -27.49 -45.26 14.78
C ALA A 44 -26.09 -44.62 14.77
N LEU A 45 -25.04 -45.38 14.47
CA LEU A 45 -23.67 -44.86 14.34
C LEU A 45 -23.52 -43.93 13.12
N ALA A 46 -24.15 -44.27 12.00
CA ALA A 46 -24.13 -43.43 10.79
C ALA A 46 -24.83 -42.08 11.04
N VAL A 47 -26.02 -42.09 11.65
CA VAL A 47 -26.77 -40.88 12.00
C VAL A 47 -26.01 -40.07 13.06
N GLY A 48 -25.46 -40.72 14.08
CA GLY A 48 -24.63 -40.07 15.10
C GLY A 48 -23.40 -39.37 14.51
N PHE A 49 -22.72 -40.00 13.55
CA PHE A 49 -21.58 -39.40 12.84
C PHE A 49 -21.99 -38.23 11.95
N GLN A 50 -23.15 -38.31 11.29
CA GLN A 50 -23.71 -37.21 10.50
C GLN A 50 -24.05 -36.00 11.38
N ILE A 51 -24.70 -36.23 12.52
CA ILE A 51 -25.03 -35.18 13.51
C ILE A 51 -23.74 -34.55 14.05
N TRP A 52 -22.74 -35.34 14.42
CA TRP A 52 -21.44 -34.84 14.87
C TRP A 52 -20.76 -33.96 13.83
N ASN A 53 -20.73 -34.41 12.57
CA ASN A 53 -20.14 -33.63 11.48
C ASN A 53 -20.89 -32.31 11.25
N ALA A 54 -22.23 -32.33 11.28
CA ALA A 54 -23.06 -31.15 11.15
C ALA A 54 -22.77 -30.12 12.26
N LEU A 55 -22.71 -30.56 13.52
CA LEU A 55 -22.37 -29.70 14.66
C LEU A 55 -20.93 -29.16 14.57
N SER A 56 -19.97 -29.99 14.12
CA SER A 56 -18.57 -29.55 13.97
C SER A 56 -18.36 -28.60 12.78
N LEU A 57 -19.24 -28.65 11.78
CA LEU A 57 -19.15 -27.83 10.58
C LEU A 57 -19.37 -26.35 10.93
N GLU A 58 -20.33 -26.05 11.80
CA GLU A 58 -20.61 -24.68 12.26
C GLU A 58 -19.35 -24.03 12.86
N GLY A 59 -18.69 -24.71 13.79
CA GLY A 59 -17.45 -24.21 14.40
C GLY A 59 -16.29 -24.08 13.40
N ARG A 60 -16.23 -24.92 12.36
CA ARG A 60 -15.23 -24.80 11.29
C ARG A 60 -15.53 -23.60 10.39
N VAL A 61 -16.80 -23.39 10.02
CA VAL A 61 -17.25 -22.26 9.21
C VAL A 61 -17.01 -20.95 9.94
N GLN A 62 -17.32 -20.87 11.24
CA GLN A 62 -17.05 -19.67 12.04
C GLN A 62 -15.55 -19.35 12.09
N LYS A 63 -14.69 -20.35 12.33
CA LYS A 63 -13.24 -20.16 12.31
C LYS A 63 -12.72 -19.70 10.94
N MET A 64 -13.29 -20.22 9.85
CA MET A 64 -12.95 -19.76 8.50
C MET A 64 -13.40 -18.33 8.28
N TYR A 65 -14.61 -17.98 8.71
CA TYR A 65 -15.13 -16.62 8.63
C TYR A 65 -14.26 -15.62 9.40
N GLU A 66 -13.86 -15.94 10.63
CA GLU A 66 -12.98 -15.10 11.45
C GLU A 66 -11.60 -14.90 10.81
N ARG A 67 -11.02 -15.96 10.21
CA ARG A 67 -9.77 -15.86 9.47
C ARG A 67 -9.91 -14.95 8.25
N ILE A 68 -10.92 -15.18 7.42
CA ILE A 68 -11.20 -14.37 6.23
C ILE A 68 -11.42 -12.91 6.62
N ARG A 69 -12.19 -12.66 7.68
CA ARG A 69 -12.43 -11.31 8.20
C ARG A 69 -11.12 -10.64 8.63
N THR A 70 -10.29 -11.34 9.41
CA THR A 70 -9.02 -10.80 9.89
C THR A 70 -8.05 -10.51 8.75
N GLU A 71 -7.94 -11.43 7.79
CA GLU A 71 -7.12 -11.24 6.59
C GLU A 71 -7.63 -10.07 5.73
N ASN A 72 -8.94 -9.97 5.55
CA ASN A 72 -9.56 -8.88 4.80
C ASN A 72 -9.34 -7.53 5.49
N ASP A 73 -9.53 -7.45 6.82
CA ASP A 73 -9.28 -6.23 7.60
C ASP A 73 -7.81 -5.80 7.49
N LYS A 74 -6.88 -6.77 7.52
CA LYS A 74 -5.44 -6.51 7.30
C LYS A 74 -5.19 -5.96 5.89
N VAL A 75 -5.66 -6.64 4.84
CA VAL A 75 -5.49 -6.20 3.45
C VAL A 75 -6.09 -4.81 3.24
N VAL A 76 -7.28 -4.55 3.75
CA VAL A 76 -7.94 -3.24 3.67
C VAL A 76 -7.11 -2.17 4.39
N SER A 77 -6.53 -2.47 5.55
CA SER A 77 -5.68 -1.52 6.28
C SER A 77 -4.38 -1.20 5.53
N GLU A 78 -3.73 -2.20 4.95
CA GLU A 78 -2.51 -2.05 4.15
C GLU A 78 -2.78 -1.23 2.88
N LEU A 79 -3.87 -1.54 2.17
CA LEU A 79 -4.29 -0.79 0.98
C LEU A 79 -4.64 0.66 1.32
N LYS A 80 -5.32 0.92 2.43
CA LYS A 80 -5.60 2.29 2.90
C LYS A 80 -4.32 3.06 3.21
N ALA A 81 -3.35 2.43 3.88
CA ALA A 81 -2.07 3.05 4.19
C ALA A 81 -1.27 3.37 2.92
N LYS A 82 -1.19 2.41 1.98
CA LYS A 82 -0.53 2.61 0.69
C LYS A 82 -1.18 3.71 -0.14
N ASN A 83 -2.50 3.68 -0.28
CA ASN A 83 -3.24 4.73 -1.01
C ASN A 83 -3.03 6.10 -0.38
N LYS A 84 -3.00 6.21 0.95
CA LYS A 84 -2.72 7.48 1.63
C LYS A 84 -1.30 7.98 1.31
N ALA A 85 -0.31 7.09 1.35
CA ALA A 85 1.07 7.45 1.01
C ALA A 85 1.21 7.89 -0.46
N ASP A 86 0.58 7.16 -1.39
CA ASP A 86 0.59 7.48 -2.82
C ASP A 86 -0.11 8.83 -3.10
N LEU A 87 -1.26 9.08 -2.46
CA LEU A 87 -1.95 10.37 -2.55
C LEU A 87 -1.13 11.53 -1.99
N GLN A 88 -0.48 11.34 -0.84
CA GLN A 88 0.39 12.37 -0.25
C GLN A 88 1.57 12.69 -1.17
N LYS A 89 2.21 11.66 -1.74
CA LYS A 89 3.29 11.84 -2.71
C LYS A 89 2.82 12.60 -3.95
N ASN A 90 1.70 12.18 -4.54
CA ASN A 90 1.14 12.83 -5.74
C ASN A 90 0.73 14.28 -5.47
N ASN A 91 0.14 14.56 -4.30
CA ASN A 91 -0.19 15.93 -3.90
C ASN A 91 1.06 16.81 -3.76
N ALA A 92 2.14 16.27 -3.17
CA ALA A 92 3.40 17.00 -3.08
C ALA A 92 3.98 17.29 -4.48
N ILE A 93 3.94 16.32 -5.39
CA ILE A 93 4.37 16.50 -6.79
C ILE A 93 3.57 17.64 -7.43
N ILE A 94 2.23 17.60 -7.36
CA ILE A 94 1.37 18.63 -7.95
C ILE A 94 1.67 20.00 -7.33
N MET A 95 1.79 20.08 -6.00
CA MET A 95 2.09 21.32 -5.28
C MET A 95 3.40 21.94 -5.77
N HIS A 96 4.47 21.14 -5.92
CA HIS A 96 5.74 21.66 -6.40
C HIS A 96 5.72 21.97 -7.91
N SER A 97 5.06 21.17 -8.74
CA SER A 97 4.91 21.46 -10.17
C SER A 97 4.15 22.76 -10.41
N VAL A 98 3.04 22.98 -9.69
CA VAL A 98 2.26 24.23 -9.77
C VAL A 98 3.08 25.40 -9.22
N GLY A 99 3.76 25.23 -8.08
CA GLY A 99 4.63 26.26 -7.52
C GLY A 99 5.72 26.71 -8.49
N TYR A 100 6.39 25.77 -9.15
CA TYR A 100 7.37 26.07 -10.21
C TYR A 100 6.75 26.88 -11.37
N LEU A 101 5.60 26.47 -11.88
CA LEU A 101 4.95 27.18 -12.99
C LEU A 101 4.48 28.58 -12.58
N VAL A 102 3.81 28.72 -11.45
CA VAL A 102 3.28 30.01 -10.99
C VAL A 102 4.40 30.99 -10.72
N LEU A 103 5.45 30.58 -10.01
CA LEU A 103 6.56 31.48 -9.67
C LEU A 103 7.41 31.85 -10.88
N SER A 104 7.60 30.95 -11.86
CA SER A 104 8.28 31.31 -13.11
C SER A 104 7.48 32.32 -13.94
N ILE A 105 6.14 32.22 -13.95
CA ILE A 105 5.26 33.21 -14.58
C ILE A 105 5.32 34.55 -13.84
N GLU A 106 5.25 34.54 -12.50
CA GLU A 106 5.35 35.76 -11.69
C GLU A 106 6.72 36.44 -11.84
N ALA A 107 7.79 35.66 -12.00
CA ALA A 107 9.12 36.19 -12.31
C ALA A 107 9.11 36.92 -13.65
N GLN A 108 8.55 36.30 -14.70
CA GLN A 108 8.44 36.93 -16.02
C GLN A 108 7.55 38.18 -15.99
N HIS A 109 6.45 38.15 -15.23
CA HIS A 109 5.57 39.30 -15.05
C HIS A 109 6.23 40.45 -14.27
N ALA A 110 7.08 40.13 -13.30
CA ALA A 110 7.90 41.11 -12.59
C ALA A 110 8.93 41.76 -13.52
N ILE A 111 9.53 41.01 -14.45
CA ILE A 111 10.42 41.56 -15.49
C ILE A 111 9.68 42.59 -16.36
N TYR A 112 8.49 42.26 -16.86
CA TYR A 112 7.70 43.20 -17.68
C TYR A 112 7.34 44.49 -16.95
N ARG A 113 7.30 44.46 -15.61
CA ARG A 113 7.04 45.62 -14.74
C ARG A 113 8.32 46.30 -14.25
N ASN A 114 9.50 45.92 -14.76
CA ASN A 114 10.82 46.40 -14.33
C ASN A 114 11.10 46.16 -12.83
N GLN A 115 10.48 45.16 -12.21
CA GLN A 115 10.65 44.79 -10.81
C GLN A 115 11.70 43.67 -10.66
N TYR A 116 12.95 43.97 -11.02
CA TYR A 116 14.01 42.97 -11.18
C TYR A 116 14.38 42.25 -9.88
N SER A 117 14.42 42.93 -8.73
CA SER A 117 14.63 42.28 -7.43
C SER A 117 13.59 41.18 -7.16
N LYS A 118 12.32 41.47 -7.43
CA LYS A 118 11.23 40.51 -7.23
C LYS A 118 11.32 39.35 -8.24
N ALA A 119 11.62 39.66 -9.50
CA ALA A 119 11.82 38.65 -10.52
C ALA A 119 12.92 37.65 -10.12
N PHE A 120 14.04 38.16 -9.60
CA PHE A 120 15.16 37.34 -9.12
C PHE A 120 14.73 36.39 -7.99
N VAL A 121 14.01 36.91 -6.99
CA VAL A 121 13.49 36.11 -5.87
C VAL A 121 12.51 35.04 -6.35
N TYR A 122 11.62 35.38 -7.29
CA TYR A 122 10.65 34.43 -7.84
C TYR A 122 11.30 33.33 -8.66
N TYR A 123 12.34 33.62 -9.44
CA TYR A 123 13.08 32.57 -10.15
C TYR A 123 13.73 31.57 -9.21
N PHE A 124 14.40 32.03 -8.15
CA PHE A 124 15.00 31.13 -7.17
C PHE A 124 13.96 30.35 -6.38
N SER A 125 12.85 30.99 -5.99
CA SER A 125 11.74 30.30 -5.33
C SER A 125 11.14 29.24 -6.27
N SER A 126 11.07 29.49 -7.57
CA SER A 126 10.68 28.49 -8.56
C SER A 126 11.68 27.34 -8.63
N MET A 127 12.99 27.61 -8.63
CA MET A 127 14.03 26.57 -8.57
C MET A 127 13.96 25.73 -7.29
N GLU A 128 13.56 26.30 -6.15
CA GLU A 128 13.32 25.55 -4.91
C GLU A 128 12.26 24.47 -5.11
N HIS A 129 11.17 24.78 -5.83
CA HIS A 129 10.18 23.77 -6.19
C HIS A 129 10.74 22.70 -7.14
N LEU A 130 11.63 23.07 -8.06
CA LEU A 130 12.31 22.11 -8.94
C LEU A 130 13.21 21.15 -8.16
N ILE A 131 13.96 21.65 -7.17
CA ILE A 131 14.80 20.82 -6.28
C ILE A 131 13.93 19.81 -5.51
N ASN A 132 12.79 20.26 -4.98
CA ASN A 132 11.86 19.39 -4.28
C ASN A 132 11.24 18.32 -5.20
N LEU A 133 10.94 18.65 -6.46
CA LEU A 133 10.50 17.66 -7.46
C LEU A 133 11.59 16.60 -7.73
N ASN A 134 12.84 17.01 -7.87
CA ASN A 134 13.96 16.08 -8.04
C ASN A 134 14.08 15.13 -6.84
N ASN A 135 13.93 15.65 -5.61
CA ASN A 135 13.91 14.83 -4.39
C ASN A 135 12.75 13.82 -4.34
N LEU A 136 11.64 14.11 -5.04
CA LEU A 136 10.49 13.20 -5.20
C LEU A 136 10.66 12.21 -6.38
N GLY A 137 11.79 12.28 -7.09
CA GLY A 137 12.11 11.43 -8.25
C GLY A 137 11.62 11.97 -9.59
N ILE A 138 11.15 13.22 -9.65
CA ILE A 138 10.71 13.90 -10.88
C ILE A 138 11.82 14.82 -11.36
N ASN A 139 12.64 14.33 -12.28
CA ASN A 139 13.76 15.10 -12.83
C ASN A 139 13.30 16.00 -13.99
N HIS A 140 13.39 17.30 -13.78
CA HIS A 140 13.16 18.30 -14.83
C HIS A 140 14.42 19.15 -15.04
N GLU A 141 14.69 19.47 -16.30
CA GLU A 141 15.80 20.35 -16.68
C GLU A 141 15.59 21.76 -16.10
N ASN A 142 16.62 22.32 -15.47
CA ASN A 142 16.56 23.67 -14.92
C ASN A 142 16.72 24.75 -15.99
N LYS A 143 15.64 25.05 -16.70
CA LYS A 143 15.61 26.09 -17.74
C LYS A 143 15.70 27.52 -17.20
N LEU A 144 15.48 27.72 -15.90
CA LEU A 144 15.49 29.04 -15.26
C LEU A 144 16.92 29.54 -14.98
N LYS A 145 17.92 28.66 -15.00
CA LYS A 145 19.31 28.98 -14.69
C LYS A 145 19.86 30.11 -15.55
N ASN A 146 19.67 29.99 -16.86
CA ASN A 146 20.10 31.02 -17.81
C ASN A 146 19.38 32.35 -17.57
N GLN A 147 18.09 32.32 -17.22
CA GLN A 147 17.31 33.53 -16.96
C GLN A 147 17.84 34.31 -15.75
N VAL A 148 18.20 33.60 -14.67
CA VAL A 148 18.80 34.19 -13.47
C VAL A 148 20.16 34.82 -13.78
N ILE A 149 21.01 34.13 -14.55
CA ILE A 149 22.32 34.65 -14.95
C ILE A 149 22.17 35.91 -15.80
N THR A 150 21.29 35.87 -16.81
CA THR A 150 20.97 37.04 -17.64
C THR A 150 20.47 38.21 -16.81
N LEU A 151 19.60 37.95 -15.83
CA LEU A 151 19.05 39.00 -14.98
C LEU A 151 20.14 39.70 -14.13
N LEU A 152 21.07 38.92 -13.56
CA LEU A 152 22.24 39.45 -12.83
C LEU A 152 23.24 40.20 -13.70
N GLN A 153 23.34 39.87 -14.99
CA GLN A 153 24.33 40.46 -15.89
C GLN A 153 23.83 41.76 -16.53
N ASN A 154 22.52 41.86 -16.78
CA ASN A 154 21.98 42.92 -17.62
C ASN A 154 21.19 44.00 -16.87
N TYR A 155 20.90 43.80 -15.59
CA TYR A 155 20.06 44.71 -14.80
C TYR A 155 20.68 44.99 -13.44
N ASP A 156 20.59 46.26 -13.02
CA ASP A 156 20.97 46.69 -11.67
C ASP A 156 19.76 46.60 -10.74
N PHE A 157 19.93 45.91 -9.61
CA PHE A 157 18.93 45.77 -8.58
C PHE A 157 19.56 45.37 -7.25
N THR A 158 18.83 45.60 -6.15
CA THR A 158 19.26 45.23 -4.80
C THR A 158 18.38 44.12 -4.22
N LEU A 159 18.92 43.39 -3.24
CA LEU A 159 18.22 42.34 -2.50
C LEU A 159 18.19 42.66 -1.01
N ARG A 160 17.08 42.33 -0.38
CA ARG A 160 16.99 42.32 1.08
C ARG A 160 17.84 41.18 1.63
N GLU A 161 18.45 41.39 2.80
CA GLU A 161 19.33 40.39 3.43
C GLU A 161 18.63 39.04 3.64
N GLU A 162 17.35 39.07 4.02
CA GLU A 162 16.52 37.87 4.19
C GLU A 162 16.33 37.07 2.89
N ASP A 163 16.11 37.76 1.78
CA ASP A 163 15.92 37.14 0.47
C ASP A 163 17.24 36.53 -0.02
N ALA A 164 18.36 37.24 0.18
CA ALA A 164 19.69 36.75 -0.16
C ALA A 164 20.04 35.47 0.62
N LYS A 165 19.78 35.43 1.93
CA LYS A 165 19.97 34.22 2.75
C LYS A 165 19.15 33.04 2.24
N LYS A 166 17.87 33.27 1.92
CA LYS A 166 16.99 32.24 1.36
C LYS A 166 17.55 31.71 0.03
N ILE A 167 17.95 32.60 -0.87
CA ILE A 167 18.48 32.25 -2.19
C ILE A 167 19.78 31.44 -2.07
N ILE A 168 20.69 31.83 -1.18
CA ILE A 168 21.94 31.08 -0.95
C ILE A 168 21.64 29.67 -0.45
N ASN A 169 20.68 29.50 0.45
CA ASN A 169 20.26 28.18 0.90
C ASN A 169 19.70 27.32 -0.26
N ILE A 170 18.91 27.92 -1.14
CA ILE A 170 18.40 27.24 -2.36
C ILE A 170 19.57 26.81 -3.26
N ILE A 171 20.57 27.68 -3.47
CA ILE A 171 21.76 27.37 -4.27
C ILE A 171 22.51 26.18 -3.68
N ILE A 172 22.77 26.19 -2.37
CA ILE A 172 23.48 25.09 -1.68
C ILE A 172 22.71 23.77 -1.84
N ASN A 173 21.39 23.81 -1.64
CA ASN A 173 20.53 22.63 -1.77
C ASN A 173 20.42 22.12 -3.20
N SER A 174 20.62 22.99 -4.20
CA SER A 174 20.60 22.60 -5.61
C SER A 174 21.77 21.69 -6.01
N LYS A 175 22.90 21.78 -5.29
CA LYS A 175 24.18 21.12 -5.63
C LYS A 175 24.69 21.44 -7.04
N ASP A 176 24.24 22.55 -7.64
CA ASP A 176 24.66 23.02 -8.96
C ASP A 176 25.89 23.94 -8.82
N GLY A 177 27.05 23.46 -9.28
CA GLY A 177 28.31 24.20 -9.16
C GLY A 177 28.33 25.56 -9.87
N GLU A 178 27.57 25.74 -10.96
CA GLU A 178 27.51 27.04 -11.63
C GLU A 178 26.66 28.04 -10.84
N LEU A 179 25.59 27.58 -10.18
CA LEU A 179 24.80 28.44 -9.29
C LEU A 179 25.60 28.84 -8.05
N VAL A 180 26.45 27.95 -7.53
CA VAL A 180 27.36 28.25 -6.40
C VAL A 180 28.30 29.40 -6.75
N ASN A 181 28.77 29.48 -7.99
CA ASN A 181 29.63 30.58 -8.45
C ASN A 181 28.94 31.95 -8.45
N LEU A 182 27.60 32.01 -8.35
CA LEU A 182 26.85 33.26 -8.25
C LEU A 182 26.84 33.84 -6.83
N VAL A 183 27.16 33.06 -5.80
CA VAL A 183 27.07 33.47 -4.39
C VAL A 183 27.83 34.77 -4.08
N PRO A 184 29.10 34.98 -4.53
CA PRO A 184 29.80 36.24 -4.30
C PRO A 184 29.09 37.44 -4.91
N LYS A 185 28.51 37.27 -6.10
CA LYS A 185 27.77 38.33 -6.81
C LYS A 185 26.43 38.64 -6.13
N ILE A 186 25.80 37.65 -5.50
CA ILE A 186 24.59 37.85 -4.70
C ILE A 186 24.90 38.70 -3.47
N TYR A 187 26.02 38.45 -2.79
CA TYR A 187 26.45 39.28 -1.65
C TYR A 187 26.71 40.74 -2.05
N SER A 188 27.25 40.99 -3.25
CA SER A 188 27.51 42.37 -3.70
C SER A 188 26.25 43.20 -4.00
N ILE A 189 25.09 42.56 -4.14
CA ILE A 189 23.81 43.24 -4.43
C ILE A 189 22.87 43.28 -3.22
N VAL A 190 23.33 42.86 -2.03
CA VAL A 190 22.52 43.00 -0.81
C VAL A 190 22.51 44.47 -0.39
N GLU A 191 21.33 44.99 -0.02
CA GLU A 191 21.19 46.34 0.51
C GLU A 191 22.08 46.48 1.75
N SER A 192 23.02 47.43 1.71
CA SER A 192 23.77 47.86 2.88
C SER A 192 22.82 48.61 3.79
N VAL A 193 22.44 47.99 4.90
CA VAL A 193 21.70 48.63 6.00
C VAL A 193 22.55 49.74 6.61
#